data_AF-A0A356K6L0-F1
#
_entry.id   AF-A0A356K6L0-F1
#
_cell.length_a   1.000
_cell.length_b   1.000
_cell.length_c   1.000
_cell.angle_alpha   90.00
_cell.angle_beta   90.00
_cell.angle_gamma   90.00
#
_symmetry.space_group_name_H-M   'P 1'
#
loop_
_entity.id
_entity.type
_entity.pdbx_description
1 polymer ?
#
loop_
_entity_poly.entity_id
_entity_poly.type
_entity_poly.pdbx_seq_one_letter_code
_entity_poly.pdbx_strand_id
1 'polypeptide(L)'
;MLNKVERLCDQPPYADFPRPEYEHRIQRIKEEMADANLDVLVMWDELNIRYFTGFYSNHWPPITVCPAVLLIAVDQEPVMVVPDFFQGVVEGYTFIKDIRCHNEPHVTSHLRELPKLVAGLTKEL
;
A
#
# COMPACT_ATOMS: atom_id res chain seq x y z
N MET A 1 -7.20 -9.85 10.52
CA MET A 1 -5.95 -10.51 10.03
C MET A 1 -5.65 -9.99 8.62
N LEU A 2 -4.37 -9.78 8.30
CA LEU A 2 -3.93 -9.37 6.97
C LEU A 2 -3.37 -10.58 6.22
N ASN A 3 -4.01 -10.95 5.12
CA ASN A 3 -3.61 -12.10 4.32
C ASN A 3 -2.67 -11.64 3.21
N LYS A 4 -1.47 -12.21 3.14
CA LYS A 4 -0.61 -11.99 1.97
C LYS A 4 -1.19 -12.74 0.77
N VAL A 5 -1.30 -12.05 -0.36
CA VAL A 5 -1.83 -12.63 -1.61
C VAL A 5 -0.74 -12.68 -2.68
N GLU A 6 -0.85 -13.67 -3.56
CA GLU A 6 -0.01 -13.75 -4.75
C GLU A 6 -0.55 -12.83 -5.83
N ARG A 7 0.39 -12.22 -6.56
CA ARG A 7 0.08 -11.37 -7.70
C ARG A 7 -0.21 -12.25 -8.92
N LEU A 8 -1.25 -11.92 -9.69
CA LEU A 8 -1.64 -12.62 -10.91
C LEU A 8 -1.03 -11.99 -12.16
N CYS A 9 -0.74 -10.69 -12.14
CA CYS A 9 -0.15 -9.96 -13.27
C CYS A 9 1.25 -9.44 -12.94
N ASP A 10 2.24 -9.76 -13.80
CA ASP A 10 3.62 -9.29 -13.65
C ASP A 10 3.78 -7.79 -13.88
N GLN A 11 2.98 -7.22 -14.78
CA GLN A 11 2.98 -5.80 -15.09
C GLN A 11 1.57 -5.20 -14.96
N PRO A 12 1.42 -4.04 -14.28
CA PRO A 12 0.17 -3.31 -14.19
C PRO A 12 -0.22 -2.75 -15.57
N PRO A 13 -1.37 -3.16 -16.15
CA PRO A 13 -1.85 -2.63 -17.42
C PRO A 13 -2.27 -1.15 -17.38
N TYR A 14 -2.49 -0.58 -16.18
CA TYR A 14 -3.06 0.76 -16.00
C TYR A 14 -2.13 1.71 -15.23
N ALA A 15 -0.82 1.44 -15.16
CA ALA A 15 0.11 2.32 -14.48
C ALA A 15 0.25 3.67 -15.20
N ASP A 16 0.14 4.78 -14.45
CA ASP A 16 0.29 6.15 -14.97
C ASP A 16 1.72 6.45 -15.48
N PHE A 17 2.73 5.78 -14.92
CA PHE A 17 4.15 6.00 -15.17
C PHE A 17 4.89 4.66 -15.28
N PRO A 18 6.05 4.60 -15.97
CA PRO A 18 6.83 3.37 -16.06
C PRO A 18 7.44 3.00 -14.69
N ARG A 19 7.65 1.70 -14.47
CA ARG A 19 8.20 1.16 -13.22
C ARG A 19 9.44 1.89 -12.67
N PRO A 20 10.46 2.23 -13.48
CA PRO A 20 11.66 2.89 -12.98
C PRO A 20 11.38 4.25 -12.32
N GLU A 21 10.30 4.93 -12.70
CA GLU A 21 9.92 6.20 -12.10
C GLU A 21 9.43 6.01 -10.67
N TYR A 22 8.60 5.01 -10.40
CA TYR A 22 8.16 4.67 -9.05
C TYR A 22 9.30 4.13 -8.19
N GLU A 23 10.18 3.28 -8.75
CA GLU A 23 11.38 2.79 -8.05
C GLU A 23 12.28 3.96 -7.62
N HIS A 24 12.47 4.96 -8.49
CA HIS A 24 13.23 6.16 -8.15
C HIS A 24 12.55 7.00 -7.06
N ARG A 25 11.22 7.17 -7.08
CA ARG A 25 10.47 7.86 -6.02
C ARG A 25 10.65 7.15 -4.66
N ILE A 26 10.53 5.82 -4.64
CA ILE A 26 10.73 4.99 -3.44
C ILE A 26 12.17 5.07 -2.94
N GLN A 27 13.16 5.00 -3.84
CA GLN A 27 14.57 5.09 -3.46
C GLN A 27 14.88 6.44 -2.78
N ARG A 28 14.39 7.54 -3.36
CA ARG A 28 14.60 8.88 -2.79
C ARG A 28 13.98 9.02 -1.40
N ILE A 29 12.76 8.54 -1.18
CA ILE A 29 12.17 8.65 0.17
C ILE A 29 12.92 7.79 1.20
N LYS A 30 13.45 6.62 0.80
CA LYS A 30 14.29 5.80 1.69
C LYS A 30 15.59 6.48 2.09
N GLU A 31 16.23 7.23 1.19
CA GLU A 31 17.41 8.04 1.49
C GLU A 31 17.08 9.10 2.55
N GLU A 32 15.98 9.84 2.35
CA GLU A 32 15.52 10.84 3.33
C GLU A 32 15.10 10.20 4.66
N MET A 33 14.51 9.00 4.65
CA MET A 33 14.19 8.23 5.85
C MET A 33 15.45 7.85 6.63
N ALA A 34 16.50 7.40 5.94
CA ALA A 34 17.77 7.05 6.56
C ALA A 34 18.42 8.27 7.24
N ASP A 35 18.44 9.43 6.55
CA ASP A 35 18.97 10.68 7.10
C ASP A 35 18.15 11.18 8.31
N ALA A 36 16.84 10.95 8.29
CA ALA A 36 15.93 11.33 9.37
C ALA A 36 15.85 10.30 10.52
N ASN A 37 16.55 9.17 10.44
CA ASN A 37 16.43 8.03 11.36
C ASN A 37 14.98 7.53 11.51
N LEU A 38 14.30 7.30 10.38
CA LEU A 38 12.94 6.75 10.31
C LEU A 38 12.97 5.33 9.75
N ASP A 39 12.51 4.35 10.54
CA ASP A 39 12.51 2.95 10.12
C ASP A 39 11.39 2.64 9.11
N VAL A 40 10.17 3.13 9.38
CA VAL A 40 8.97 2.83 8.59
C VAL A 40 8.09 4.07 8.43
N LEU A 41 7.72 4.37 7.19
CA LEU A 41 6.66 5.32 6.85
C LEU A 41 5.34 4.57 6.61
N VAL A 42 4.26 5.08 7.21
CA VAL A 42 2.90 4.57 7.02
C VAL A 42 2.03 5.69 6.44
N MET A 43 1.55 5.49 5.22
CA MET A 43 0.78 6.48 4.47
C MET A 43 -0.65 6.03 4.29
N TRP A 44 -1.57 6.91 4.68
CA TRP A 44 -3.03 6.72 4.59
C TRP A 44 -3.68 7.63 3.54
N ASP A 45 -2.95 8.67 3.15
CA ASP A 45 -3.45 9.71 2.26
C ASP A 45 -3.40 9.25 0.79
N GLU A 46 -4.47 9.54 0.06
CA GLU A 46 -4.63 9.19 -1.36
C GLU A 46 -3.47 9.70 -2.21
N LEU A 47 -3.07 10.97 -2.04
CA LEU A 47 -2.09 11.60 -2.92
C LEU A 47 -0.70 11.02 -2.71
N ASN A 48 -0.33 10.74 -1.45
CA ASN A 48 0.94 10.08 -1.15
C ASN A 48 0.97 8.66 -1.71
N ILE A 49 -0.10 7.88 -1.48
CA ILE A 49 -0.19 6.51 -1.99
C ILE A 49 -0.12 6.50 -3.52
N ARG A 50 -0.87 7.39 -4.20
CA ARG A 50 -0.83 7.52 -5.65
C ARG A 50 0.54 7.96 -6.16
N TYR A 51 1.19 8.90 -5.50
CA TYR A 51 2.52 9.36 -5.89
C TYR A 51 3.55 8.23 -5.86
N PHE A 52 3.57 7.40 -4.82
CA PHE A 52 4.57 6.35 -4.69
C PHE A 52 4.25 5.07 -5.47
N THR A 53 2.97 4.81 -5.78
CA THR A 53 2.56 3.50 -6.32
C THR A 53 1.76 3.55 -7.62
N GLY A 54 1.17 4.70 -7.97
CA GLY A 54 0.19 4.82 -9.05
C GLY A 54 -1.21 4.31 -8.69
N PHE A 55 -1.44 3.84 -7.46
CA PHE A 55 -2.75 3.35 -7.05
C PHE A 55 -3.82 4.42 -7.20
N TYR A 56 -4.92 4.06 -7.86
CA TYR A 56 -6.05 4.93 -8.11
C TYR A 56 -7.34 4.21 -7.73
N SER A 57 -8.24 4.91 -7.01
CA SER A 57 -9.56 4.38 -6.67
C SER A 57 -10.58 5.50 -6.52
N ASN A 58 -11.76 5.31 -7.11
CA ASN A 58 -12.91 6.20 -6.85
C ASN A 58 -13.53 5.99 -5.45
N HIS A 59 -12.95 5.12 -4.62
CA HIS A 59 -13.43 4.82 -3.27
C HIS A 59 -12.73 5.66 -2.19
N TRP A 60 -11.85 6.60 -2.53
CA TRP A 60 -11.32 7.56 -1.55
C TRP A 60 -12.39 8.56 -1.04
N PRO A 61 -13.25 9.17 -1.90
CA PRO A 61 -14.29 10.07 -1.41
C PRO A 61 -15.38 9.39 -0.56
N PRO A 62 -15.86 8.17 -0.89
CA PRO A 62 -16.74 7.40 0.00
C PRO A 62 -15.96 6.83 1.20
N ILE A 63 -16.19 7.37 2.40
CA ILE A 63 -15.51 6.94 3.65
C ILE A 63 -16.08 5.60 4.20
N THR A 64 -16.67 4.75 3.36
CA THR A 64 -17.25 3.48 3.82
C THR A 64 -16.20 2.41 4.08
N VAL A 65 -15.04 2.49 3.41
CA VAL A 65 -13.87 1.61 3.59
C VAL A 65 -12.58 2.40 3.34
N CYS A 66 -11.48 1.99 3.97
CA CYS A 66 -10.15 2.49 3.62
C CYS A 66 -9.63 1.78 2.36
N PRO A 67 -9.41 2.48 1.23
CA PRO A 67 -9.04 1.82 -0.03
C PRO A 67 -7.63 1.24 -0.05
N ALA A 68 -6.69 1.89 0.63
CA ALA A 68 -5.32 1.41 0.73
C ALA A 68 -4.56 2.04 1.90
N VAL A 69 -3.53 1.34 2.37
CA VAL A 69 -2.46 1.88 3.21
C VAL A 69 -1.14 1.45 2.61
N LEU A 70 -0.21 2.39 2.43
CA LEU A 70 1.14 2.09 1.96
C LEU A 70 2.10 2.10 3.15
N LEU A 71 2.92 1.06 3.25
CA LEU A 71 4.06 1.02 4.16
C LEU A 71 5.35 0.98 3.35
N ILE A 72 6.31 1.83 3.72
CA ILE A 72 7.67 1.81 3.18
C ILE A 72 8.61 1.66 4.37
N ALA A 73 9.37 0.57 4.41
CA ALA A 73 10.48 0.41 5.34
C ALA A 73 11.77 0.89 4.69
N VAL A 74 12.71 1.40 5.48
CA VAL A 74 13.97 1.96 4.97
C VAL A 74 14.80 0.93 4.18
N ASP A 75 14.74 -0.34 4.57
CA ASP A 75 15.57 -1.44 4.05
C ASP A 75 14.77 -2.57 3.38
N GLN A 76 13.44 -2.50 3.32
CA GLN A 76 12.58 -3.50 2.68
C GLN A 76 11.74 -2.97 1.51
N GLU A 77 11.25 -3.86 0.67
CA GLU A 77 10.30 -3.49 -0.40
C GLU A 77 8.98 -2.93 0.18
N PRO A 78 8.32 -1.98 -0.50
CA PRO A 78 7.07 -1.42 0.00
C PRO A 78 5.95 -2.45 0.06
N VAL A 79 5.01 -2.24 0.99
CA VAL A 79 3.84 -3.10 1.22
C VAL A 79 2.56 -2.31 1.05
N MET A 80 1.60 -2.86 0.30
CA MET A 80 0.25 -2.30 0.16
C MET A 80 -0.73 -3.13 0.98
N VAL A 81 -1.44 -2.50 1.91
CA VAL A 81 -2.60 -3.08 2.59
C VAL A 81 -3.86 -2.60 1.92
N VAL A 82 -4.72 -3.52 1.48
CA VAL A 82 -5.99 -3.18 0.79
C VAL A 82 -7.14 -4.07 1.23
N PRO A 83 -8.40 -3.65 1.07
CA PRO A 83 -9.56 -4.54 0.98
C PRO A 83 -9.30 -5.77 0.10
N ASP A 84 -9.76 -6.93 0.53
CA ASP A 84 -9.69 -8.19 -0.24
C ASP A 84 -10.21 -8.05 -1.68
N PHE A 85 -11.35 -7.39 -1.88
CA PHE A 85 -11.92 -7.12 -3.20
C PHE A 85 -11.18 -6.05 -4.02
N PHE A 86 -10.16 -5.38 -3.48
CA PHE A 86 -9.30 -4.44 -4.21
C PHE A 86 -7.97 -5.03 -4.67
N GLN A 87 -7.71 -6.33 -4.45
CA GLN A 87 -6.50 -6.97 -4.96
C GLN A 87 -6.28 -6.69 -6.45
N GLY A 88 -7.28 -6.92 -7.29
CA GLY A 88 -7.18 -6.68 -8.74
C GLY A 88 -6.93 -5.22 -9.12
N VAL A 89 -7.34 -4.26 -8.29
CA VAL A 89 -7.07 -2.83 -8.49
C VAL A 89 -5.60 -2.53 -8.21
N VAL A 90 -5.06 -3.04 -7.10
CA VAL A 90 -3.62 -2.90 -6.79
C VAL A 90 -2.78 -3.52 -7.89
N GLU A 91 -3.17 -4.70 -8.35
CA GLU A 91 -2.47 -5.40 -9.43
C GLU A 91 -2.51 -4.63 -10.75
N GLY A 92 -3.67 -4.03 -11.06
CA GLY A 92 -3.92 -3.26 -12.26
C GLY A 92 -3.09 -1.99 -12.39
N TYR A 93 -2.83 -1.30 -11.27
CA TYR A 93 -2.26 0.05 -11.27
C TYR A 93 -0.83 0.15 -10.74
N THR A 94 -0.40 -0.76 -9.85
CA THR A 94 0.84 -0.59 -9.10
C THR A 94 1.91 -1.59 -9.51
N PHE A 95 3.15 -1.41 -9.07
CA PHE A 95 4.21 -2.43 -9.19
C PHE A 95 4.53 -3.12 -7.84
N ILE A 96 3.74 -2.87 -6.80
CA ILE A 96 3.99 -3.34 -5.42
C ILE A 96 3.72 -4.84 -5.28
N LYS A 97 4.75 -5.62 -4.96
CA LYS A 97 4.66 -7.10 -4.90
C LYS A 97 4.07 -7.63 -3.60
N ASP A 98 4.33 -6.98 -2.47
CA ASP A 98 3.77 -7.40 -1.19
C ASP A 98 2.40 -6.74 -0.99
N ILE A 99 1.34 -7.52 -1.24
CA ILE A 99 -0.05 -7.10 -1.09
C ILE A 99 -0.65 -7.86 0.08
N ARG A 100 -1.19 -7.10 1.04
CA ARG A 100 -1.80 -7.59 2.28
C ARG A 100 -3.29 -7.27 2.27
N CYS A 101 -4.13 -8.28 2.08
CA CYS A 101 -5.57 -8.14 2.02
C CYS A 101 -6.20 -8.10 3.42
N HIS A 102 -7.02 -7.09 3.68
CA HIS A 102 -7.87 -6.94 4.84
C HIS A 102 -9.26 -7.50 4.51
N ASN A 103 -9.62 -8.60 5.17
CA ASN A 103 -10.87 -9.33 4.87
C ASN A 103 -12.10 -8.64 5.46
N GLU A 104 -13.22 -8.75 4.75
CA GLU A 104 -14.52 -8.25 5.19
C GLU A 104 -14.48 -6.78 5.69
N PRO A 105 -13.89 -5.84 4.92
CA PRO A 105 -13.58 -4.49 5.39
C PRO A 105 -14.82 -3.62 5.62
N HIS A 106 -15.99 -4.07 5.19
CA HIS A 106 -17.28 -3.44 5.47
C HIS A 106 -17.80 -3.73 6.88
N VAL A 107 -17.26 -4.74 7.56
CA VAL A 107 -17.63 -5.07 8.95
C VAL A 107 -16.96 -4.04 9.86
N THR A 108 -17.78 -3.31 10.64
CA THR A 108 -17.30 -2.18 11.45
C THR A 108 -16.20 -2.57 12.45
N SER A 109 -16.26 -3.77 13.05
CA SER A 109 -15.20 -4.25 13.94
C SER A 109 -13.87 -4.44 13.22
N HIS A 110 -13.89 -5.00 12.00
CA HIS A 110 -12.68 -5.22 11.19
C HIS A 110 -12.10 -3.89 10.72
N LEU A 111 -12.95 -2.97 10.22
CA LEU A 111 -12.51 -1.62 9.83
C LEU A 111 -11.82 -0.89 10.98
N ARG A 112 -12.35 -0.98 12.20
CA ARG A 112 -11.75 -0.38 13.40
C ARG A 112 -10.50 -1.09 13.88
N GLU A 113 -10.29 -2.34 13.48
CA GLU A 113 -9.10 -3.12 13.78
C GLU A 113 -7.92 -2.75 12.86
N LEU A 114 -8.20 -2.25 11.65
CA LEU A 114 -7.19 -1.96 10.63
C LEU A 114 -5.96 -1.17 11.15
N PRO A 115 -6.10 -0.07 11.94
CA PRO A 115 -4.92 0.62 12.46
C PRO A 115 -4.04 -0.26 13.37
N LYS A 116 -4.64 -1.17 14.15
CA LYS A 116 -3.90 -2.13 14.99
C LYS A 116 -3.19 -3.17 14.14
N LEU A 117 -3.83 -3.65 13.07
CA LEU A 117 -3.23 -4.59 12.13
C LEU A 117 -2.04 -3.96 11.40
N VAL A 118 -2.19 -2.72 10.93
CA VAL A 118 -1.10 -1.95 10.30
C VAL A 118 0.05 -1.73 11.28
N ALA A 119 -0.22 -1.35 12.53
CA ALA A 119 0.81 -1.23 13.57
C ALA A 119 1.47 -2.56 13.96
N GLY A 120 0.79 -3.69 13.75
CA GLY A 120 1.39 -5.01 13.87
C GLY A 120 2.37 -5.29 12.73
N LEU A 121 1.95 -4.97 11.50
CA LEU A 121 2.74 -5.15 10.28
C LEU A 121 4.05 -4.34 10.30
N THR A 122 4.07 -3.15 10.89
CA THR A 122 5.31 -2.37 11.05
C THR A 122 6.38 -3.06 11.92
N LYS A 123 6.06 -4.16 12.61
CA LYS A 123 7.03 -4.95 13.38
C LYS A 123 7.62 -6.11 12.58
N GLU A 124 6.98 -6.47 11.47
CA GLU A 124 7.49 -7.45 10.49
C GLU A 124 8.42 -6.79 9.47
N LEU A 125 8.27 -5.47 9.31
CA LEU A 125 9.08 -4.58 8.49
C LEU A 125 10.24 -3.99 9.31
#